data_AF-A0A8C4ENU6-F1
#
_entry.id   AF-A0A8C4ENU6-F1
#
_cell.length_a   1.000
_cell.length_b   1.000
_cell.length_c   1.000
_cell.angle_alpha   90.00
_cell.angle_beta   90.00
_cell.angle_gamma   90.00
#
_symmetry.space_group_name_H-M   'P 1'
#
loop_
_entity.id
_entity.type
_entity.pdbx_description
1 polymer ?
#
loop_
_entity_poly.entity_id
_entity_poly.type
_entity_poly.pdbx_seq_one_letter_code
_entity_poly.pdbx_strand_id
1 'polypeptide(L)'
;KDKYSILPLIPSSETVAYRCLLCCHDQLYISEGVSNIHADHFGFAYGTSTVQKCDCQNVSVVLFCGHLDKPDKEFLTVNNQKAINDSFPYNFTVCLSTMFDFTNVLQLVQGLEMLQLLGVNRVVIYKTSNSPEIKHVLDYYTQKGLVEVIPWSMSRFLNVSQGWLPEHGPGDLHYFGQIPALSDFIYRYMYQSRYVALQDIDELILPHWSELLPLLEKKYVSDKCYMFENNVFPNTITLPPPTSETLPPQSRCCPGWQNVSGVNILAHLYQEPIIKETHYSNFKIIVNPRAVFIPTVHGLLDSLHGCSWVDRNIARMYHTRKGVCPLSSEQMFQGMKHVLVRDKEHGEAGGFESLSSCVC
;
A
#
# COMPACT_ATOMS: atom_id res chain seq x y z
N LYS A 1 0.31 22.85 15.62
CA LYS A 1 -0.95 23.47 15.17
C LYS A 1 -1.71 22.40 14.44
N ASP A 2 -2.87 22.02 14.97
CA ASP A 2 -3.62 20.86 14.54
C ASP A 2 -4.23 21.17 13.17
N LYS A 3 -3.82 20.45 12.13
CA LYS A 3 -4.32 20.64 10.76
C LYS A 3 -5.44 19.63 10.51
N TYR A 4 -6.63 20.10 10.13
CA TYR A 4 -7.65 19.23 9.55
C TYR A 4 -7.32 18.90 8.11
N SER A 5 -7.48 17.63 7.76
CA SER A 5 -7.45 17.17 6.38
C SER A 5 -8.74 16.42 6.13
N ILE A 6 -9.58 16.97 5.26
CA ILE A 6 -10.76 16.28 4.75
C ILE A 6 -10.45 15.81 3.35
N LEU A 7 -10.88 14.60 3.02
CA LEU A 7 -10.65 13.95 1.73
C LEU A 7 -11.94 13.87 0.89
N PRO A 8 -12.48 14.98 0.38
CA PRO A 8 -13.62 14.91 -0.52
C PRO A 8 -13.25 14.32 -1.87
N LEU A 9 -14.22 13.67 -2.51
CA LEU A 9 -14.18 13.32 -3.92
C LEU A 9 -14.95 14.37 -4.71
N ILE A 10 -14.28 14.98 -5.68
CA ILE A 10 -14.78 16.18 -6.35
C ILE A 10 -14.81 15.95 -7.87
N PRO A 11 -15.91 16.35 -8.55
CA PRO A 11 -15.94 16.38 -10.00
C PRO A 11 -14.84 17.31 -10.56
N SER A 12 -13.98 16.76 -11.40
CA SER A 12 -12.87 17.47 -12.07
C SER A 12 -13.33 18.62 -12.97
N SER A 13 -14.58 18.62 -13.43
CA SER A 13 -15.16 19.65 -14.28
C SER A 13 -15.67 20.88 -13.52
N GLU A 14 -15.78 20.83 -12.19
CA GLU A 14 -16.37 21.92 -11.42
C GLU A 14 -15.32 22.70 -10.62
N THR A 15 -15.19 24.01 -10.90
CA THR A 15 -14.51 24.95 -10.01
C THR A 15 -15.53 25.58 -9.06
N VAL A 16 -15.87 24.88 -7.97
CA VAL A 16 -16.79 25.40 -6.96
C VAL A 16 -16.02 25.96 -5.77
N ALA A 17 -16.48 27.10 -5.25
CA ALA A 17 -16.03 27.59 -3.95
C ALA A 17 -16.62 26.69 -2.86
N TYR A 18 -15.76 26.01 -2.10
CA TYR A 18 -16.19 25.19 -0.97
C TYR A 18 -16.22 26.04 0.29
N ARG A 19 -17.22 25.80 1.14
CA ARG A 19 -17.24 26.31 2.50
C ARG A 19 -17.19 25.15 3.47
N CYS A 20 -16.29 25.25 4.44
CA CYS A 20 -16.22 24.34 5.58
C CYS A 20 -17.07 24.93 6.69
N LEU A 21 -18.15 24.23 7.05
CA LEU A 21 -18.93 24.50 8.24
C LEU A 21 -18.37 23.62 9.36
N LEU A 22 -17.79 24.24 10.36
CA LEU A 22 -17.04 23.58 11.43
C LEU A 22 -17.73 23.90 12.76
N CYS A 23 -18.29 22.90 13.43
CA CYS A 23 -18.81 23.09 14.77
C CYS A 23 -17.68 22.86 15.79
N CYS A 24 -17.34 23.88 16.58
CA CYS A 24 -16.30 23.88 17.59
C CYS A 24 -16.89 24.41 18.90
N HIS A 25 -16.93 23.60 19.97
CA HIS A 25 -17.51 23.99 21.26
C HIS A 25 -18.91 24.62 21.12
N ASP A 26 -19.79 23.98 20.33
CA ASP A 26 -21.15 24.45 20.01
C ASP A 26 -21.22 25.81 19.27
N GLN A 27 -20.09 26.31 18.76
CA GLN A 27 -20.02 27.47 17.88
C GLN A 27 -19.76 27.05 16.44
N LEU A 28 -20.57 27.59 15.52
CA LEU A 28 -20.41 27.38 14.09
C LEU A 28 -19.36 28.35 13.54
N TYR A 29 -18.29 27.79 12.96
CA TYR A 29 -17.28 28.51 12.22
C TYR A 29 -17.42 28.18 10.73
N ILE A 30 -17.44 29.23 9.91
CA ILE A 30 -17.47 29.11 8.46
C ILE A 30 -16.11 29.56 7.93
N SER A 31 -15.40 28.67 7.28
CA SER A 31 -14.18 29.02 6.53
C SER A 31 -14.41 28.78 5.05
N GLU A 32 -13.87 29.68 4.23
CA GLU A 32 -13.63 29.35 2.82
C GLU A 32 -12.64 28.18 2.77
N GLY A 33 -13.04 27.13 2.06
CA GLY A 33 -12.28 25.93 1.82
C GLY A 33 -11.66 25.98 0.43
N VAL A 34 -10.34 25.89 0.35
CA VAL A 34 -9.65 25.68 -0.92
C VAL A 34 -9.60 24.18 -1.14
N SER A 35 -10.29 23.70 -2.18
CA SER A 35 -10.10 22.35 -2.68
C SER A 35 -8.93 22.35 -3.67
N ASN A 36 -8.04 21.40 -3.50
CA ASN A 36 -7.03 21.07 -4.49
C ASN A 36 -7.22 19.60 -4.89
N ILE A 37 -7.80 19.38 -6.06
CA ILE A 37 -7.98 18.04 -6.63
C ILE A 37 -6.59 17.51 -7.01
N HIS A 38 -6.28 16.31 -6.54
CA HIS A 38 -5.02 15.64 -6.87
C HIS A 38 -4.94 15.45 -8.39
N ALA A 39 -3.79 15.79 -8.98
CA ALA A 39 -3.62 15.82 -10.43
C ALA A 39 -3.65 14.41 -11.08
N ASP A 40 -3.49 13.36 -10.28
CA ASP A 40 -3.42 11.96 -10.69
C ASP A 40 -4.80 11.26 -10.68
N HIS A 41 -5.86 11.94 -11.10
CA HIS A 41 -7.17 11.31 -11.28
C HIS A 41 -7.31 10.54 -12.60
N PHE A 42 -6.23 10.38 -13.38
CA PHE A 42 -6.13 9.55 -14.60
C PHE A 42 -7.24 9.75 -15.65
N GLY A 43 -7.76 10.98 -15.76
CA GLY A 43 -8.85 11.31 -16.69
C GLY A 43 -10.24 10.87 -16.23
N PHE A 44 -10.39 10.34 -15.01
CA PHE A 44 -11.67 10.05 -14.40
C PHE A 44 -12.39 11.32 -13.96
N ALA A 45 -13.72 11.26 -13.94
CA ALA A 45 -14.57 12.41 -13.65
C ALA A 45 -14.37 12.93 -12.21
N TYR A 46 -14.10 12.06 -11.25
CA TYR A 46 -13.87 12.42 -9.85
C TYR A 46 -12.42 12.21 -9.43
N GLY A 47 -11.88 13.20 -8.70
CA GLY A 47 -10.55 13.12 -8.08
C GLY A 47 -10.62 13.26 -6.57
N THR A 48 -9.64 12.67 -5.88
CA THR A 48 -9.41 12.94 -4.45
C THR A 48 -8.93 14.36 -4.29
N SER A 49 -9.43 15.06 -3.28
CA SER A 49 -8.97 16.40 -2.92
C SER A 49 -8.61 16.44 -1.45
N THR A 50 -7.80 17.42 -1.07
CA THR A 50 -7.55 17.72 0.34
C THR A 50 -8.04 19.12 0.64
N VAL A 51 -8.89 19.26 1.66
CA VAL A 51 -9.32 20.58 2.15
C VAL A 51 -8.62 20.85 3.48
N GLN A 52 -7.74 21.84 3.48
CA GLN A 52 -6.91 22.22 4.62
C GLN A 52 -7.35 23.57 5.17
N LYS A 53 -8.10 23.59 6.28
CA LYS A 53 -8.14 24.73 7.22
C LYS A 53 -9.03 24.48 8.44
N CYS A 54 -8.41 24.48 9.63
CA CYS A 54 -8.81 25.21 10.84
C CYS A 54 -7.97 24.77 12.05
N ASP A 55 -7.84 25.62 13.06
CA ASP A 55 -7.26 25.26 14.36
C ASP A 55 -8.44 25.03 15.32
N CYS A 56 -8.79 23.78 15.61
CA CYS A 56 -9.83 23.44 16.59
C CYS A 56 -9.53 22.06 17.19
N GLN A 57 -10.27 21.64 18.21
CA GLN A 57 -10.26 20.27 18.72
C GLN A 57 -11.72 19.79 18.78
N ASN A 58 -11.99 18.56 18.34
CA ASN A 58 -13.34 17.99 18.12
C ASN A 58 -14.20 18.83 17.17
N VAL A 59 -13.99 18.65 15.87
CA VAL A 59 -14.78 19.32 14.83
C VAL A 59 -15.77 18.36 14.23
N SER A 60 -17.02 18.78 14.15
CA SER A 60 -17.95 18.23 13.17
C SER A 60 -17.91 19.08 11.91
N VAL A 61 -17.64 18.46 10.76
CA VAL A 61 -17.52 19.15 9.48
C VAL A 61 -18.70 18.83 8.58
N VAL A 62 -19.20 19.86 7.90
CA VAL A 62 -19.96 19.70 6.65
C VAL A 62 -19.20 20.43 5.55
N LEU A 63 -18.92 19.70 4.46
CA LEU A 63 -18.47 20.29 3.20
C LEU A 63 -19.69 20.71 2.40
N PHE A 64 -19.79 22.00 2.11
CA PHE A 64 -20.85 22.53 1.28
C PHE A 64 -20.35 22.91 -0.10
N CYS A 65 -21.13 22.55 -1.11
CA CYS A 65 -20.97 22.92 -2.51
C CYS A 65 -22.24 23.71 -2.93
N GLY A 66 -22.10 24.98 -3.35
CA GLY A 66 -23.20 25.81 -3.89
C GLY A 66 -23.61 27.07 -3.07
N HIS A 67 -24.80 27.61 -3.35
CA HIS A 67 -25.43 28.72 -2.60
C HIS A 67 -26.20 28.20 -1.37
N LEU A 68 -25.96 28.84 -0.21
CA LEU A 68 -26.50 28.49 1.12
C LEU A 68 -28.00 28.84 1.24
N ASP A 69 -28.90 28.02 0.72
CA ASP A 69 -30.33 28.28 0.93
C ASP A 69 -31.00 27.40 2.00
N LYS A 70 -30.43 26.26 2.43
CA LYS A 70 -30.92 25.48 3.59
C LYS A 70 -29.82 24.62 4.27
N PRO A 71 -29.56 24.80 5.58
CA PRO A 71 -28.63 23.98 6.35
C PRO A 71 -29.34 22.85 7.13
N ASP A 72 -30.35 22.20 6.55
CA ASP A 72 -30.82 20.90 7.09
C ASP A 72 -29.80 19.85 6.67
N LYS A 73 -28.68 19.74 7.39
CA LYS A 73 -27.58 18.84 7.02
C LYS A 73 -26.97 18.14 8.22
N GLU A 74 -26.82 16.84 8.07
CA GLU A 74 -26.17 15.94 9.02
C GLU A 74 -24.67 16.27 9.08
N PHE A 75 -24.22 16.70 10.25
CA PHE A 75 -22.81 16.97 10.48
C PHE A 75 -22.04 15.66 10.64
N LEU A 76 -20.95 15.50 9.89
CA LEU A 76 -20.05 14.37 10.08
C LEU A 76 -19.02 14.72 11.15
N THR A 77 -19.02 13.98 12.25
CA THR A 77 -18.01 14.14 13.29
C THR A 77 -16.65 13.68 12.76
N VAL A 78 -15.66 14.58 12.76
CA VAL A 78 -14.28 14.26 12.38
C VAL A 78 -13.48 14.00 13.65
N ASN A 79 -13.20 12.73 13.91
CA ASN A 79 -12.38 12.29 15.03
C ASN A 79 -10.90 12.40 14.65
N ASN A 80 -10.31 13.56 14.89
CA ASN A 80 -8.87 13.74 14.71
C ASN A 80 -8.09 12.87 15.68
N GLN A 81 -7.03 12.26 15.17
CA GLN A 81 -6.04 11.65 16.03
C GLN A 81 -5.22 12.72 16.75
N LYS A 82 -5.01 12.53 18.04
CA LYS A 82 -4.07 13.35 18.81
C LYS A 82 -2.68 13.16 18.22
N ALA A 83 -1.96 14.24 17.98
CA ALA A 83 -0.57 14.16 17.54
C ALA A 83 0.27 13.42 18.59
N ILE A 84 0.94 12.35 18.17
CA ILE A 84 1.87 11.57 18.97
C ILE A 84 3.21 11.57 18.24
N ASN A 85 4.27 12.01 18.90
CA ASN A 85 5.60 12.13 18.30
C ASN A 85 6.61 11.10 18.83
N ASP A 86 6.41 10.54 20.02
CA ASP A 86 7.49 9.85 20.75
C ASP A 86 7.26 8.34 20.96
N SER A 87 6.03 7.83 20.77
CA SER A 87 5.71 6.41 20.98
C SER A 87 4.59 5.96 20.03
N PHE A 88 4.95 5.26 18.97
CA PHE A 88 3.99 4.70 18.02
C PHE A 88 3.61 3.25 18.41
N PRO A 89 2.32 2.88 18.35
CA PRO A 89 1.89 1.49 18.48
C PRO A 89 2.60 0.52 17.53
N TYR A 90 2.92 0.99 16.32
CA TYR A 90 3.59 0.21 15.29
C TYR A 90 4.87 0.90 14.81
N ASN A 91 5.92 0.14 14.54
CA ASN A 91 7.11 0.67 13.88
C ASN A 91 6.94 0.69 12.36
N PHE A 92 6.29 -0.34 11.81
CA PHE A 92 6.10 -0.46 10.38
C PHE A 92 4.75 -1.06 10.00
N THR A 93 4.01 -0.36 9.13
CA THR A 93 2.68 -0.76 8.66
C THR A 93 2.61 -0.77 7.13
N VAL A 94 1.99 -1.79 6.55
CA VAL A 94 1.79 -1.89 5.10
C VAL A 94 0.34 -1.61 4.74
N CYS A 95 0.11 -0.79 3.72
CA CYS A 95 -1.20 -0.58 3.10
C CYS A 95 -1.33 -1.42 1.85
N LEU A 96 -2.42 -2.20 1.76
CA LEU A 96 -2.87 -2.89 0.55
C LEU A 96 -4.18 -2.25 0.08
N SER A 97 -4.13 -1.50 -1.01
CA SER A 97 -5.28 -0.80 -1.59
C SER A 97 -5.46 -1.16 -3.08
N THR A 98 -6.62 -1.60 -3.54
CA THR A 98 -7.83 -2.12 -2.85
C THR A 98 -8.04 -3.58 -3.24
N MET A 99 -8.52 -4.41 -2.32
CA MET A 99 -8.85 -5.81 -2.59
C MET A 99 -10.26 -5.94 -3.19
N PHE A 100 -10.34 -6.28 -4.46
CA PHE A 100 -11.58 -6.51 -5.21
C PHE A 100 -11.54 -7.85 -5.96
N ASP A 101 -12.62 -8.61 -5.88
CA ASP A 101 -12.81 -9.95 -6.46
C ASP A 101 -11.59 -10.86 -6.30
N PHE A 102 -10.94 -10.73 -5.14
CA PHE A 102 -9.68 -11.39 -4.88
C PHE A 102 -9.91 -12.86 -4.48
N THR A 103 -9.18 -13.77 -5.14
CA THR A 103 -9.34 -15.24 -5.03
C THR A 103 -8.02 -15.99 -4.86
N ASN A 104 -6.89 -15.28 -4.85
CA ASN A 104 -5.54 -15.84 -4.87
C ASN A 104 -5.06 -16.17 -3.45
N VAL A 105 -5.52 -17.31 -2.92
CA VAL A 105 -5.29 -17.72 -1.51
C VAL A 105 -3.80 -17.88 -1.23
N LEU A 106 -3.07 -18.58 -2.11
CA LEU A 106 -1.66 -18.87 -1.89
C LEU A 106 -0.80 -17.59 -1.88
N GLN A 107 -1.05 -16.66 -2.81
CA GLN A 107 -0.34 -15.37 -2.83
C GLN A 107 -0.62 -14.55 -1.57
N LEU A 108 -1.86 -14.55 -1.07
CA LEU A 108 -2.19 -13.80 0.14
C LEU A 108 -1.47 -14.37 1.36
N VAL A 109 -1.53 -15.68 1.57
CA VAL A 109 -0.87 -16.34 2.71
C VAL A 109 0.64 -16.11 2.65
N GLN A 110 1.27 -16.38 1.50
CA GLN A 110 2.71 -16.18 1.35
C GLN A 110 3.11 -14.72 1.48
N GLY A 111 2.32 -13.78 0.92
CA GLY A 111 2.57 -12.36 1.06
C GLY A 111 2.50 -11.91 2.52
N LEU A 112 1.47 -12.31 3.27
CA LEU A 112 1.32 -11.95 4.68
C LEU A 112 2.42 -12.56 5.57
N GLU A 113 2.77 -13.83 5.37
CA GLU A 113 3.86 -14.47 6.11
C GLU A 113 5.22 -13.82 5.77
N MET A 114 5.46 -13.49 4.49
CA MET A 114 6.67 -12.77 4.09
C MET A 114 6.74 -11.37 4.70
N LEU A 115 5.64 -10.61 4.70
CA LEU A 115 5.59 -9.31 5.35
C LEU A 115 5.90 -9.43 6.85
N GLN A 116 5.32 -10.43 7.52
CA GLN A 116 5.60 -10.70 8.93
C GLN A 116 7.07 -11.08 9.18
N LEU A 117 7.66 -11.94 8.33
CA LEU A 117 9.08 -12.32 8.39
C LEU A 117 10.02 -11.15 8.13
N LEU A 118 9.62 -10.21 7.26
CA LEU A 118 10.35 -8.96 7.02
C LEU A 118 10.18 -7.95 8.17
N GLY A 119 9.36 -8.32 9.17
CA GLY A 119 9.15 -7.68 10.46
C GLY A 119 7.83 -6.93 10.57
N VAL A 120 7.02 -6.83 9.51
CA VAL A 120 5.87 -5.90 9.45
C VAL A 120 4.96 -6.11 10.66
N ASN A 121 4.65 -5.02 11.38
CA ASN A 121 3.84 -5.13 12.60
C ASN A 121 2.34 -5.21 12.29
N ARG A 122 1.91 -4.54 11.22
CA ARG A 122 0.50 -4.39 10.85
C ARG A 122 0.34 -4.31 9.34
N VAL A 123 -0.63 -5.02 8.79
CA VAL A 123 -1.04 -4.95 7.38
C VAL A 123 -2.48 -4.46 7.34
N VAL A 124 -2.77 -3.47 6.50
CA VAL A 124 -4.08 -2.84 6.40
C VAL A 124 -4.62 -3.06 5.01
N ILE A 125 -5.80 -3.65 4.92
CA ILE A 125 -6.40 -4.06 3.65
C ILE A 125 -7.72 -3.33 3.47
N TYR A 126 -7.79 -2.48 2.44
CA TYR A 126 -9.03 -1.85 2.00
C TYR A 126 -9.78 -2.85 1.13
N LYS A 127 -10.85 -3.44 1.68
CA LYS A 127 -11.54 -4.59 1.09
C LYS A 127 -12.88 -4.19 0.51
N THR A 128 -13.05 -4.40 -0.79
CA THR A 128 -14.32 -4.30 -1.49
C THR A 128 -15.01 -5.65 -1.57
N SER A 129 -14.41 -6.63 -2.26
CA SER A 129 -14.97 -7.99 -2.44
C SER A 129 -13.86 -9.04 -2.49
N ASN A 130 -14.18 -10.28 -2.08
CA ASN A 130 -13.26 -11.42 -2.07
C ASN A 130 -14.03 -12.75 -2.00
N SER A 131 -13.32 -13.86 -2.22
CA SER A 131 -13.89 -15.21 -2.06
C SER A 131 -14.08 -15.62 -0.58
N PRO A 132 -14.91 -16.64 -0.29
CA PRO A 132 -15.06 -17.18 1.05
C PRO A 132 -13.74 -17.68 1.66
N GLU A 133 -12.86 -18.30 0.86
CA GLU A 133 -11.56 -18.79 1.30
C GLU A 133 -10.65 -17.63 1.72
N ILE A 134 -10.62 -16.54 0.94
CA ILE A 134 -9.89 -15.33 1.30
C ILE A 134 -10.46 -14.72 2.57
N LYS A 135 -11.79 -14.69 2.74
CA LYS A 135 -12.40 -14.23 3.99
C LYS A 135 -11.90 -15.04 5.19
N HIS A 136 -11.84 -16.37 5.10
CA HIS A 136 -11.31 -17.19 6.19
C HIS A 136 -9.84 -16.87 6.52
N VAL A 137 -9.00 -16.67 5.51
CA VAL A 137 -7.61 -16.25 5.70
C VAL A 137 -7.54 -14.88 6.40
N LEU A 138 -8.30 -13.89 5.94
CA LEU A 138 -8.33 -12.56 6.56
C LEU A 138 -8.82 -12.60 8.01
N ASP A 139 -9.86 -13.40 8.30
CA ASP A 139 -10.37 -13.57 9.66
C ASP A 139 -9.30 -14.16 10.58
N TYR A 140 -8.53 -15.15 10.09
CA TYR A 140 -7.40 -15.73 10.83
C TYR A 140 -6.30 -14.69 11.14
N TYR A 141 -5.82 -13.94 10.15
CA TYR A 141 -4.76 -12.96 10.38
C TYR A 141 -5.23 -11.73 11.16
N THR A 142 -6.53 -11.42 11.12
CA THR A 142 -7.14 -10.40 11.99
C THR A 142 -7.10 -10.86 13.45
N GLN A 143 -7.48 -12.12 13.73
CA GLN A 143 -7.39 -12.71 15.07
C GLN A 143 -5.94 -12.84 15.56
N LYS A 144 -4.99 -13.14 14.66
CA LYS A 144 -3.53 -13.15 14.92
C LYS A 144 -2.98 -11.74 15.23
N GLY A 145 -3.74 -10.67 14.95
CA GLY A 145 -3.35 -9.28 15.19
C GLY A 145 -2.54 -8.63 14.07
N LEU A 146 -2.15 -9.39 13.03
CA LEU A 146 -1.35 -8.87 11.91
C LEU A 146 -2.16 -8.00 10.96
N VAL A 147 -3.40 -8.40 10.64
CA VAL A 147 -4.21 -7.75 9.59
C VAL A 147 -5.33 -6.90 10.19
N GLU A 148 -5.53 -5.71 9.61
CA GLU A 148 -6.76 -4.93 9.72
C GLU A 148 -7.50 -4.94 8.39
N VAL A 149 -8.77 -5.33 8.40
CA VAL A 149 -9.63 -5.23 7.23
C VAL A 149 -10.52 -3.99 7.37
N ILE A 150 -10.36 -3.05 6.45
CA ILE A 150 -11.20 -1.86 6.36
C ILE A 150 -12.24 -2.10 5.26
N PRO A 151 -13.55 -2.11 5.58
CA PRO A 151 -14.59 -2.19 4.56
C PRO A 151 -14.52 -0.99 3.62
N TRP A 152 -14.31 -1.23 2.33
CA TRP A 152 -14.18 -0.20 1.31
C TRP A 152 -15.36 -0.27 0.32
N SER A 153 -16.34 0.61 0.52
CA SER A 153 -17.66 0.54 -0.13
C SER A 153 -17.97 1.75 -1.01
N MET A 154 -16.95 2.30 -1.69
CA MET A 154 -17.08 3.44 -2.59
C MET A 154 -18.11 3.24 -3.72
N SER A 155 -18.29 1.99 -4.16
CA SER A 155 -19.30 1.60 -5.17
C SER A 155 -20.74 1.88 -4.75
N ARG A 156 -21.01 2.15 -3.47
CA ARG A 156 -22.34 2.58 -2.99
C ARG A 156 -22.67 4.03 -3.34
N PHE A 157 -21.64 4.84 -3.60
CA PHE A 157 -21.77 6.29 -3.78
C PHE A 157 -21.40 6.76 -5.19
N LEU A 158 -20.48 6.06 -5.86
CA LEU A 158 -19.98 6.40 -7.19
C LEU A 158 -19.83 5.13 -8.04
N ASN A 159 -19.88 5.28 -9.37
CA ASN A 159 -19.52 4.19 -10.28
C ASN A 159 -17.99 4.03 -10.30
N VAL A 160 -17.44 3.12 -9.50
CA VAL A 160 -15.98 2.95 -9.42
C VAL A 160 -15.47 2.13 -10.62
N SER A 161 -14.38 2.59 -11.24
CA SER A 161 -13.78 1.89 -12.38
C SER A 161 -12.99 0.66 -11.94
N GLN A 162 -12.99 -0.38 -12.78
CA GLN A 162 -12.08 -1.53 -12.66
C GLN A 162 -10.78 -1.35 -13.45
N GLY A 163 -10.69 -0.29 -14.27
CA GLY A 163 -9.58 0.00 -15.15
C GLY A 163 -8.70 1.13 -14.61
N TRP A 164 -7.45 1.14 -15.06
CA TRP A 164 -6.47 2.19 -14.75
C TRP A 164 -6.66 3.45 -15.62
N LEU A 165 -7.41 3.33 -16.74
CA LEU A 165 -7.91 4.45 -17.55
C LEU A 165 -9.40 4.26 -17.87
N PRO A 166 -10.13 5.36 -18.14
CA PRO A 166 -11.55 5.28 -18.53
C PRO A 166 -11.81 4.38 -19.75
N GLU A 167 -10.87 4.32 -20.69
CA GLU A 167 -10.96 3.47 -21.90
C GLU A 167 -10.79 1.97 -21.62
N HIS A 168 -10.10 1.61 -20.54
CA HIS A 168 -9.88 0.22 -20.13
C HIS A 168 -10.88 -0.26 -19.07
N GLY A 169 -11.55 0.67 -18.43
CA GLY A 169 -12.65 0.42 -17.49
C GLY A 169 -13.40 1.73 -17.28
N PRO A 170 -14.60 1.90 -17.83
CA PRO A 170 -15.38 3.11 -17.63
C PRO A 170 -15.78 3.24 -16.15
N GLY A 171 -15.91 4.48 -15.67
CA GLY A 171 -16.32 4.78 -14.31
C GLY A 171 -16.09 6.25 -13.98
N ASP A 172 -16.56 6.64 -12.80
CA ASP A 172 -16.46 7.98 -12.24
C ASP A 172 -15.16 8.17 -11.45
N LEU A 173 -14.68 7.11 -10.79
CA LEU A 173 -13.54 7.13 -9.88
C LEU A 173 -12.49 6.10 -10.29
N HIS A 174 -11.23 6.52 -10.29
CA HIS A 174 -10.08 5.69 -10.67
C HIS A 174 -9.98 4.40 -9.82
N TYR A 175 -9.86 3.26 -10.52
CA TYR A 175 -9.43 1.95 -10.01
C TYR A 175 -9.91 1.62 -8.58
N PHE A 176 -11.21 1.34 -8.43
CA PHE A 176 -11.86 1.00 -7.16
C PHE A 176 -11.70 2.04 -6.03
N GLY A 177 -11.29 3.26 -6.36
CA GLY A 177 -10.98 4.30 -5.38
C GLY A 177 -9.65 4.06 -4.66
N GLN A 178 -8.62 3.57 -5.36
CA GLN A 178 -7.31 3.31 -4.77
C GLN A 178 -6.65 4.56 -4.16
N ILE A 179 -6.69 5.72 -4.84
CA ILE A 179 -6.09 6.97 -4.34
C ILE A 179 -6.76 7.46 -3.04
N PRO A 180 -8.11 7.53 -2.93
CA PRO A 180 -8.73 7.87 -1.65
C PRO A 180 -8.47 6.83 -0.55
N ALA A 181 -8.32 5.54 -0.87
CA ALA A 181 -7.92 4.52 0.11
C ALA A 181 -6.48 4.75 0.63
N LEU A 182 -5.53 5.04 -0.27
CA LEU A 182 -4.15 5.41 0.11
C LEU A 182 -4.12 6.68 0.96
N SER A 183 -4.96 7.66 0.63
CA SER A 183 -5.09 8.89 1.40
C SER A 183 -5.65 8.62 2.81
N ASP A 184 -6.76 7.89 2.93
CA ASP A 184 -7.31 7.49 4.24
C ASP A 184 -6.27 6.75 5.08
N PHE A 185 -5.52 5.83 4.47
CA PHE A 185 -4.48 5.06 5.16
C PHE A 185 -3.40 5.96 5.76
N ILE A 186 -2.87 6.91 4.99
CA ILE A 186 -1.84 7.84 5.45
C ILE A 186 -2.32 8.59 6.69
N TYR A 187 -3.52 9.17 6.67
CA TYR A 187 -4.06 9.90 7.82
C TYR A 187 -4.42 8.98 8.99
N ARG A 188 -4.97 7.79 8.71
CA ARG A 188 -5.32 6.79 9.73
C ARG A 188 -4.10 6.28 10.48
N TYR A 189 -2.96 6.16 9.83
CA TYR A 189 -1.73 5.63 10.43
C TYR A 189 -0.68 6.70 10.74
N MET A 190 -0.98 7.98 10.50
CA MET A 190 -0.10 9.12 10.73
C MET A 190 0.48 9.18 12.15
N TYR A 191 -0.32 8.89 13.17
CA TYR A 191 0.12 8.86 14.57
C TYR A 191 0.05 7.46 15.18
N GLN A 192 -0.14 6.42 14.36
CA GLN A 192 -0.14 5.02 14.81
C GLN A 192 1.11 4.26 14.38
N SER A 193 1.80 4.69 13.33
CA SER A 193 2.96 3.99 12.79
C SER A 193 4.15 4.91 12.55
N ARG A 194 5.36 4.46 12.87
CA ARG A 194 6.59 5.22 12.59
C ARG A 194 6.84 5.30 11.08
N TYR A 195 6.74 4.19 10.36
CA TYR A 195 6.87 4.16 8.91
C TYR A 195 5.73 3.37 8.28
N VAL A 196 5.37 3.74 7.07
CA VAL A 196 4.39 2.99 6.29
C VAL A 196 4.88 2.68 4.89
N ALA A 197 4.43 1.56 4.34
CA ALA A 197 4.63 1.22 2.93
C ALA A 197 3.30 1.27 2.17
N LEU A 198 3.34 1.84 0.96
CA LEU A 198 2.22 1.80 0.01
C LEU A 198 2.63 0.84 -1.09
N GLN A 199 2.15 -0.41 -1.03
CA GLN A 199 2.53 -1.49 -1.95
C GLN A 199 1.38 -2.48 -2.16
N ASP A 200 1.50 -3.36 -3.14
CA ASP A 200 0.54 -4.39 -3.46
C ASP A 200 0.94 -5.73 -2.81
N ILE A 201 0.04 -6.72 -2.80
CA ILE A 201 0.27 -8.01 -2.10
C ILE A 201 1.29 -8.91 -2.83
N ASP A 202 1.47 -8.70 -4.12
CA ASP A 202 2.42 -9.41 -4.98
C ASP A 202 3.79 -8.74 -5.06
N GLU A 203 4.03 -7.74 -4.20
CA GLU A 203 5.24 -6.93 -4.14
C GLU A 203 5.94 -7.09 -2.79
N LEU A 204 7.24 -7.41 -2.82
CA LEU A 204 8.06 -7.54 -1.62
C LEU A 204 9.25 -6.59 -1.70
N ILE A 205 9.33 -5.62 -0.80
CA ILE A 205 10.50 -4.75 -0.64
C ILE A 205 11.48 -5.43 0.32
N LEU A 206 12.69 -5.71 -0.17
CA LEU A 206 13.74 -6.42 0.57
C LEU A 206 14.97 -5.52 0.76
N PRO A 207 15.75 -5.67 1.85
CA PRO A 207 15.68 -6.70 2.91
C PRO A 207 14.76 -6.33 4.09
N HIS A 208 14.89 -7.03 5.23
CA HIS A 208 14.14 -6.80 6.47
C HIS A 208 14.18 -5.32 6.91
N TRP A 209 13.03 -4.74 7.26
CA TRP A 209 12.93 -3.29 7.43
C TRP A 209 13.66 -2.75 8.65
N SER A 210 13.83 -3.54 9.71
CA SER A 210 14.55 -3.10 10.91
C SER A 210 16.02 -2.77 10.63
N GLU A 211 16.61 -3.38 9.61
CA GLU A 211 17.97 -3.10 9.15
C GLU A 211 17.96 -2.01 8.05
N LEU A 212 16.93 -2.03 7.19
CA LEU A 212 16.79 -1.09 6.08
C LEU A 212 16.49 0.35 6.55
N LEU A 213 15.52 0.55 7.45
CA LEU A 213 15.06 1.89 7.83
C LEU A 213 16.18 2.74 8.46
N PRO A 214 17.00 2.26 9.42
CA PRO A 214 18.11 3.04 9.94
C PRO A 214 19.16 3.39 8.88
N LEU A 215 19.40 2.48 7.93
CA LEU A 215 20.32 2.72 6.81
C LEU A 215 19.78 3.83 5.88
N LEU A 216 18.48 3.81 5.58
CA LEU A 216 17.82 4.84 4.79
C LEU A 216 17.82 6.19 5.52
N GLU A 217 17.48 6.22 6.80
CA GLU A 217 17.54 7.44 7.63
C GLU A 217 18.94 8.06 7.66
N LYS A 218 19.99 7.23 7.69
CA LYS A 218 21.38 7.70 7.69
C LYS A 218 21.84 8.20 6.32
N LYS A 219 21.44 7.51 5.24
CA LYS A 219 21.85 7.84 3.87
C LYS A 219 21.05 9.03 3.31
N TYR A 220 19.83 9.20 3.78
CA TYR A 220 18.89 10.23 3.37
C TYR A 220 18.47 11.06 4.60
N VAL A 221 17.28 11.67 4.58
CA VAL A 221 16.71 12.40 5.73
C VAL A 221 15.51 11.60 6.24
N SER A 222 15.28 11.54 7.56
CA SER A 222 14.27 10.68 8.21
C SER A 222 12.82 10.89 7.72
N ASP A 223 12.51 12.06 7.16
CA ASP A 223 11.18 12.40 6.65
C ASP A 223 11.11 12.40 5.11
N LYS A 224 12.05 11.71 4.46
CA LYS A 224 12.06 11.55 3.00
C LYS A 224 11.23 10.34 2.58
N CYS A 225 10.61 10.45 1.40
CA CYS A 225 9.97 9.33 0.74
C CYS A 225 11.03 8.46 0.03
N TYR A 226 11.00 7.14 0.24
CA TYR A 226 11.95 6.20 -0.34
C TYR A 226 11.29 5.42 -1.47
N MET A 227 11.78 5.56 -2.71
CA MET A 227 11.25 4.88 -3.90
C MET A 227 12.10 3.66 -4.24
N PHE A 228 11.45 2.52 -4.45
CA PHE A 228 12.11 1.23 -4.70
C PHE A 228 11.89 0.77 -6.15
N GLU A 229 12.98 0.48 -6.84
CA GLU A 229 12.98 -0.06 -8.21
C GLU A 229 12.14 -1.34 -8.32
N ASN A 230 11.24 -1.38 -9.30
CA ASN A 230 10.44 -2.56 -9.59
C ASN A 230 11.27 -3.61 -10.36
N ASN A 231 11.44 -4.79 -9.78
CA ASN A 231 12.04 -5.95 -10.42
C ASN A 231 10.96 -7.01 -10.64
N VAL A 232 10.58 -7.24 -11.92
CA VAL A 232 9.50 -8.16 -12.29
C VAL A 232 9.98 -9.61 -12.29
N PHE A 233 9.24 -10.46 -11.58
CA PHE A 233 9.38 -11.92 -11.54
C PHE A 233 8.13 -12.55 -12.22
N PRO A 234 8.23 -12.94 -13.49
CA PRO A 234 7.12 -13.51 -14.25
C PRO A 234 6.48 -14.73 -13.58
N ASN A 235 5.21 -14.62 -13.20
CA ASN A 235 4.43 -15.70 -12.61
C ASN A 235 4.08 -16.85 -13.58
N THR A 236 4.44 -16.70 -14.85
CA THR A 236 4.29 -17.73 -15.89
C THR A 236 5.57 -18.53 -16.14
N ILE A 237 6.69 -18.16 -15.50
CA ILE A 237 7.98 -18.82 -15.70
C ILE A 237 8.48 -19.38 -14.36
N THR A 238 8.70 -20.69 -14.34
CA THR A 238 9.28 -21.40 -13.19
C THR A 238 10.43 -22.24 -13.71
N LEU A 239 11.66 -21.85 -13.36
CA LEU A 239 12.87 -22.59 -13.71
C LEU A 239 13.43 -23.26 -12.45
N PRO A 240 14.16 -24.39 -12.58
CA PRO A 240 14.80 -25.04 -11.45
C PRO A 240 15.74 -24.07 -10.70
N PRO A 241 15.85 -24.16 -9.37
CA PRO A 241 16.85 -23.39 -8.63
C PRO A 241 18.28 -23.74 -9.12
N PRO A 242 19.25 -22.84 -8.97
CA PRO A 242 20.63 -23.13 -9.35
C PRO A 242 21.19 -24.34 -8.61
N THR A 243 22.06 -25.08 -9.29
CA THR A 243 22.59 -26.42 -8.97
C THR A 243 23.34 -26.59 -7.63
N SER A 244 23.30 -25.63 -6.70
CA SER A 244 23.86 -25.78 -5.34
C SER A 244 22.82 -25.78 -4.22
N GLU A 245 21.53 -25.59 -4.53
CA GLU A 245 20.46 -25.67 -3.54
C GLU A 245 19.51 -26.81 -3.93
N THR A 246 19.68 -27.99 -3.32
CA THR A 246 18.63 -29.02 -3.32
C THR A 246 17.47 -28.52 -2.47
N LEU A 247 16.65 -27.62 -3.04
CA LEU A 247 15.33 -27.35 -2.49
C LEU A 247 14.55 -28.65 -2.55
N PRO A 248 13.95 -29.13 -1.45
CA PRO A 248 13.08 -30.28 -1.54
C PRO A 248 11.97 -29.94 -2.55
N PRO A 249 11.53 -30.91 -3.37
CA PRO A 249 10.42 -30.68 -4.29
C PRO A 249 9.24 -30.04 -3.53
N GLN A 250 8.51 -29.09 -4.12
CA GLN A 250 7.35 -28.49 -3.45
C GLN A 250 6.35 -29.53 -2.93
N SER A 251 6.21 -30.66 -3.64
CA SER A 251 5.43 -31.83 -3.22
C SER A 251 5.93 -32.48 -1.92
N ARG A 252 7.17 -32.22 -1.52
CA ARG A 252 7.83 -32.73 -0.31
C ARG A 252 7.90 -31.70 0.80
N CYS A 253 8.14 -30.41 0.48
CA CYS A 253 8.09 -29.34 1.49
C CYS A 253 6.65 -29.09 1.95
N CYS A 254 5.71 -28.98 1.00
CA CYS A 254 4.37 -28.46 1.25
C CYS A 254 3.34 -29.20 0.37
N PRO A 255 3.17 -30.53 0.54
CA PRO A 255 2.24 -31.34 -0.25
C PRO A 255 0.80 -30.79 -0.25
N GLY A 256 0.38 -30.11 0.82
CA GLY A 256 -0.95 -29.52 0.95
C GLY A 256 -1.22 -28.31 0.03
N TRP A 257 -0.18 -27.68 -0.54
CA TRP A 257 -0.34 -26.47 -1.34
C TRP A 257 -0.80 -26.72 -2.77
N GLN A 258 -0.69 -27.95 -3.27
CA GLN A 258 -1.06 -28.32 -4.64
C GLN A 258 -2.55 -28.07 -4.93
N ASN A 259 -3.39 -28.09 -3.89
CA ASN A 259 -4.84 -27.90 -4.00
C ASN A 259 -5.29 -26.49 -3.55
N VAL A 260 -4.36 -25.61 -3.20
CA VAL A 260 -4.68 -24.23 -2.78
C VAL A 260 -4.70 -23.34 -4.02
N SER A 261 -5.77 -22.57 -4.21
CA SER A 261 -5.87 -21.65 -5.35
C SER A 261 -4.85 -20.54 -5.25
N GLY A 262 -4.21 -20.19 -6.37
CA GLY A 262 -3.36 -19.01 -6.45
C GLY A 262 -1.98 -19.22 -7.02
N VAL A 263 -1.17 -18.16 -6.93
CA VAL A 263 0.22 -18.11 -7.39
C VAL A 263 1.14 -18.35 -6.20
N ASN A 264 2.07 -19.28 -6.35
CA ASN A 264 3.18 -19.46 -5.41
C ASN A 264 4.27 -18.43 -5.71
N ILE A 265 4.21 -17.27 -5.06
CA ILE A 265 5.14 -16.16 -5.32
C ILE A 265 6.60 -16.51 -5.02
N LEU A 266 6.84 -17.46 -4.10
CA LEU A 266 8.18 -17.90 -3.72
C LEU A 266 8.83 -18.87 -4.74
N ALA A 267 8.04 -19.41 -5.67
CA ALA A 267 8.55 -20.28 -6.73
C ALA A 267 9.22 -19.52 -7.88
N HIS A 268 9.00 -18.22 -7.99
CA HIS A 268 9.45 -17.40 -9.11
C HIS A 268 10.76 -16.68 -8.77
N LEU A 269 11.89 -17.35 -9.08
CA LEU A 269 13.24 -16.89 -8.68
C LEU A 269 13.97 -16.05 -9.74
N TYR A 270 13.41 -15.98 -10.95
CA TYR A 270 14.03 -15.38 -12.12
C TYR A 270 13.32 -14.09 -12.48
N GLN A 271 14.10 -13.03 -12.69
CA GLN A 271 13.61 -11.71 -13.02
C GLN A 271 13.84 -11.36 -14.49
N GLU A 272 12.97 -10.48 -15.00
CA GLU A 272 13.21 -9.80 -16.27
C GLU A 272 14.42 -8.85 -16.15
N PRO A 273 15.18 -8.65 -17.25
CA PRO A 273 16.15 -7.57 -17.33
C PRO A 273 15.44 -6.22 -17.21
N ILE A 274 16.07 -5.30 -16.49
CA ILE A 274 15.56 -3.94 -16.36
C ILE A 274 15.95 -3.17 -17.62
N ILE A 275 14.95 -2.65 -18.33
CA ILE A 275 15.12 -1.79 -19.49
C ILE A 275 14.79 -0.35 -19.13
N LYS A 276 15.27 0.60 -19.95
CA LYS A 276 15.15 2.04 -19.67
C LYS A 276 13.69 2.47 -19.47
N GLU A 277 12.78 1.84 -20.19
CA GLU A 277 11.35 2.12 -20.20
C GLU A 277 10.66 1.67 -18.91
N THR A 278 11.13 0.60 -18.27
CA THR A 278 10.50 0.02 -17.07
C THR A 278 11.19 0.43 -15.78
N HIS A 279 12.44 0.89 -15.84
CA HIS A 279 13.31 1.17 -14.68
C HIS A 279 12.68 2.09 -13.62
N TYR A 280 11.96 3.13 -14.04
CA TYR A 280 11.33 4.11 -13.13
C TYR A 280 9.80 4.06 -13.17
N SER A 281 9.24 2.91 -13.53
CA SER A 281 7.80 2.68 -13.60
C SER A 281 7.36 1.71 -12.50
N ASN A 282 6.09 1.79 -12.10
CA ASN A 282 5.49 0.81 -11.18
C ASN A 282 6.30 0.59 -9.89
N PHE A 283 7.01 1.61 -9.42
CA PHE A 283 7.72 1.57 -8.15
C PHE A 283 6.73 1.70 -7.00
N LYS A 284 7.20 1.42 -5.80
CA LYS A 284 6.47 1.65 -4.55
C LYS A 284 7.35 2.33 -3.53
N ILE A 285 6.73 2.75 -2.43
CA ILE A 285 7.38 3.62 -1.47
C ILE A 285 7.27 3.15 -0.03
N ILE A 286 8.28 3.52 0.75
CA ILE A 286 8.24 3.56 2.21
C ILE A 286 8.39 5.02 2.64
N VAL A 287 7.54 5.47 3.56
CA VAL A 287 7.44 6.88 3.95
C VAL A 287 7.16 7.04 5.44
N ASN A 288 7.61 8.15 6.01
CA ASN A 288 7.04 8.67 7.24
C ASN A 288 5.65 9.26 6.91
N PRO A 289 4.53 8.73 7.45
CA PRO A 289 3.19 9.20 7.07
C PRO A 289 2.93 10.67 7.45
N ARG A 290 3.66 11.23 8.43
CA ARG A 290 3.55 12.65 8.83
C ARG A 290 4.20 13.60 7.83
N ALA A 291 5.03 13.08 6.92
CA ALA A 291 5.69 13.83 5.85
C ALA A 291 4.91 13.81 4.52
N VAL A 292 3.77 13.11 4.47
CA VAL A 292 2.98 12.91 3.25
C VAL A 292 1.81 13.89 3.20
N PHE A 293 1.64 14.58 2.08
CA PHE A 293 0.47 15.44 1.84
C PHE A 293 -0.47 14.86 0.80
N ILE A 294 0.07 14.37 -0.32
CA ILE A 294 -0.71 13.84 -1.44
C ILE A 294 -0.07 12.55 -1.96
N PRO A 295 -0.60 11.36 -1.60
CA PRO A 295 -0.15 10.09 -2.18
C PRO A 295 -0.74 9.85 -3.57
N THR A 296 -0.06 9.02 -4.37
CA THR A 296 -0.51 8.49 -5.67
C THR A 296 -0.25 6.98 -5.73
N VAL A 297 -0.70 6.30 -6.79
CA VAL A 297 -0.65 4.83 -6.97
C VAL A 297 0.75 4.23 -6.77
N HIS A 298 1.79 4.96 -7.19
CA HIS A 298 3.19 4.49 -7.13
C HIS A 298 4.07 5.28 -6.14
N GLY A 299 3.63 6.44 -5.68
CA GLY A 299 4.50 7.44 -5.07
C GLY A 299 3.75 8.56 -4.36
N LEU A 300 4.34 9.76 -4.34
CA LEU A 300 3.74 10.97 -3.79
C LEU A 300 3.75 12.10 -4.82
N LEU A 301 2.66 12.88 -4.89
CA LEU A 301 2.64 14.15 -5.63
C LEU A 301 3.18 15.30 -4.78
N ASP A 302 2.95 15.25 -3.46
CA ASP A 302 3.40 16.29 -2.52
C ASP A 302 3.79 15.71 -1.16
N SER A 303 4.88 16.22 -0.60
CA SER A 303 5.48 15.77 0.66
C SER A 303 6.47 16.79 1.22
N LEU A 304 6.79 16.69 2.51
CA LEU A 304 7.64 17.65 3.21
C LEU A 304 9.07 17.75 2.63
N HIS A 305 9.67 16.64 2.20
CA HIS A 305 11.07 16.58 1.73
C HIS A 305 11.24 15.85 0.38
N GLY A 306 10.16 15.66 -0.37
CA GLY A 306 10.19 14.95 -1.65
C GLY A 306 10.55 13.46 -1.51
N CYS A 307 10.76 12.82 -2.66
CA CYS A 307 11.15 11.41 -2.75
C CYS A 307 12.61 11.24 -3.22
N SER A 308 13.23 10.12 -2.86
CA SER A 308 14.56 9.69 -3.28
C SER A 308 14.50 8.27 -3.82
N TRP A 309 15.13 8.02 -4.96
CA TRP A 309 15.38 6.66 -5.43
C TRP A 309 16.40 5.96 -4.52
N VAL A 310 16.03 4.79 -4.04
CA VAL A 310 16.91 3.93 -3.26
C VAL A 310 17.84 3.17 -4.21
N ASP A 311 19.12 3.11 -3.85
CA ASP A 311 20.09 2.30 -4.58
C ASP A 311 19.66 0.83 -4.57
N ARG A 312 19.55 0.21 -5.74
CA ARG A 312 19.11 -1.19 -5.89
C ARG A 312 19.96 -2.21 -5.13
N ASN A 313 21.22 -1.87 -4.83
CA ASN A 313 22.10 -2.72 -4.01
C ASN A 313 21.80 -2.61 -2.51
N ILE A 314 21.07 -1.58 -2.08
CA ILE A 314 20.55 -1.45 -0.72
C ILE A 314 19.21 -2.17 -0.59
N ALA A 315 18.27 -1.82 -1.46
CA ALA A 315 16.94 -2.39 -1.45
C ALA A 315 16.25 -2.21 -2.80
N ARG A 316 15.36 -3.15 -3.11
CA ARG A 316 14.53 -3.14 -4.32
C ARG A 316 13.27 -3.95 -4.10
N MET A 317 12.27 -3.70 -4.94
CA MET A 317 11.00 -4.38 -4.88
C MET A 317 10.98 -5.58 -5.83
N TYR A 318 10.49 -6.71 -5.33
CA TYR A 318 10.29 -7.95 -6.06
C TYR A 318 8.81 -8.07 -6.40
N HIS A 319 8.47 -7.99 -7.68
CA HIS A 319 7.07 -7.97 -8.15
C HIS A 319 6.72 -9.26 -8.88
N THR A 320 5.95 -10.13 -8.24
CA THR A 320 5.54 -11.40 -8.86
C THR A 320 4.25 -11.24 -9.66
N ARG A 321 4.38 -11.00 -10.96
CA ARG A 321 3.26 -10.66 -11.85
C ARG A 321 3.43 -11.25 -13.24
N LYS A 322 2.49 -11.00 -14.14
CA LYS A 322 2.67 -11.30 -15.57
C LYS A 322 3.85 -10.49 -16.12
N GLY A 323 4.71 -11.15 -16.90
CA GLY A 323 5.86 -10.52 -17.55
C GLY A 323 5.47 -9.32 -18.42
N VAL A 324 6.35 -8.32 -18.45
CA VAL A 324 6.14 -7.05 -19.17
C VAL A 324 6.75 -7.14 -20.57
N CYS A 325 7.84 -7.89 -20.71
CA CYS A 325 8.54 -8.07 -21.98
C CYS A 325 8.27 -9.48 -22.56
N PRO A 326 8.15 -9.65 -23.89
CA PRO A 326 8.02 -10.96 -24.53
C PRO A 326 9.39 -11.67 -24.56
N LEU A 327 9.91 -12.03 -23.39
CA LEU A 327 11.23 -12.64 -23.25
C LEU A 327 11.11 -14.16 -23.14
N SER A 328 12.11 -14.87 -23.68
CA SER A 328 12.27 -16.31 -23.42
C SER A 328 12.91 -16.54 -22.05
N SER A 329 12.77 -17.76 -21.51
CA SER A 329 13.39 -18.17 -20.24
C SER A 329 14.92 -17.98 -20.23
N GLU A 330 15.58 -18.05 -21.38
CA GLU A 330 17.02 -17.89 -21.54
C GLU A 330 17.50 -16.44 -21.33
N GLN A 331 16.60 -15.46 -21.46
CA GLN A 331 16.90 -14.03 -21.30
C GLN A 331 16.68 -13.53 -19.86
N MET A 332 16.23 -14.42 -18.97
CA MET A 332 16.00 -14.12 -17.57
C MET A 332 17.26 -14.36 -16.75
N PHE A 333 17.38 -13.62 -15.65
CA PHE A 333 18.49 -13.80 -14.72
C PHE A 333 17.95 -14.10 -13.32
N GLN A 334 18.67 -14.92 -12.55
CA GLN A 334 18.29 -15.20 -11.18
C GLN A 334 18.34 -13.92 -10.34
N GLY A 335 17.18 -13.48 -9.86
CA GLY A 335 17.00 -12.21 -9.14
C GLY A 335 16.93 -12.38 -7.63
N MET A 336 16.35 -13.49 -7.16
CA MET A 336 16.41 -13.93 -5.76
C MET A 336 17.63 -14.82 -5.59
N LYS A 337 18.76 -14.24 -5.17
CA LYS A 337 19.97 -15.01 -4.90
C LYS A 337 20.09 -15.45 -3.45
N HIS A 338 19.67 -14.64 -2.48
CA HIS A 338 19.61 -15.02 -1.07
C HIS A 338 18.62 -14.08 -0.38
N VAL A 339 17.54 -14.59 0.19
CA VAL A 339 16.63 -13.80 1.03
C VAL A 339 16.46 -14.53 2.36
N LEU A 340 17.28 -14.05 3.29
CA LEU A 340 17.31 -14.18 4.75
C LEU A 340 16.32 -15.17 5.41
N VAL A 341 16.88 -16.23 6.00
CA VAL A 341 16.42 -16.82 7.26
C VAL A 341 17.43 -16.39 8.33
N ARG A 342 16.97 -15.77 9.43
CA ARG A 342 17.79 -15.72 10.66
C ARG A 342 17.51 -16.99 11.43
N ASP A 343 18.54 -17.81 11.56
CA ASP A 343 18.59 -18.87 12.55
C ASP A 343 19.52 -18.42 13.69
N LYS A 344 19.06 -18.62 14.93
CA LYS A 344 19.77 -18.61 16.25
C LYS A 344 19.83 -17.33 17.09
N GLU A 345 18.95 -17.32 18.08
CA GLU A 345 19.39 -17.48 19.48
C GLU A 345 18.95 -18.89 19.88
N HIS A 346 19.76 -19.94 19.73
CA HIS A 346 20.60 -20.58 20.74
C HIS A 346 21.62 -21.44 19.96
N GLY A 347 22.92 -21.29 20.25
CA GLY A 347 24.00 -21.75 19.36
C GLY A 347 23.99 -23.24 18.99
N GLU A 348 24.04 -23.54 17.69
CA GLU A 348 24.56 -24.80 17.10
C GLU A 348 24.58 -24.75 15.57
N ALA A 349 25.72 -24.54 14.91
CA ALA A 349 25.87 -24.39 13.45
C ALA A 349 24.95 -25.26 12.54
N GLY A 350 24.42 -24.64 11.47
CA GLY A 350 23.51 -25.21 10.47
C GLY A 350 22.49 -24.13 10.08
N GLY A 351 22.09 -23.87 8.86
CA GLY A 351 22.37 -24.31 7.49
C GLY A 351 21.33 -23.53 6.67
N PHE A 352 21.68 -22.98 5.49
CA PHE A 352 20.75 -22.15 4.71
C PHE A 352 19.45 -22.91 4.40
N GLU A 353 18.35 -22.55 5.06
CA GLU A 353 17.00 -22.98 4.69
C GLU A 353 16.35 -21.92 3.79
N SER A 354 15.69 -22.37 2.72
CA SER A 354 15.07 -21.48 1.73
C SER A 354 13.77 -20.88 2.28
N LEU A 355 13.39 -19.67 1.84
CA LEU A 355 12.10 -19.04 2.15
C LEU A 355 10.88 -19.97 2.03
N SER A 356 10.93 -20.93 1.11
CA SER A 356 9.85 -21.91 0.91
C SER A 356 9.67 -22.89 2.08
N SER A 357 10.68 -23.16 2.92
CA SER A 357 10.53 -24.01 4.10
C SER A 357 9.98 -23.25 5.30
N CYS A 358 10.31 -21.96 5.46
CA CYS A 358 9.81 -21.13 6.56
C CYS A 358 8.32 -20.77 6.45
N VAL A 359 7.73 -20.79 5.25
CA VAL A 359 6.35 -20.32 5.03
C VAL A 359 5.29 -21.44 5.09
N CYS A 360 5.66 -22.72 5.26
CA CYS A 360 4.73 -23.87 5.08
C CYS A 360 3.87 -24.35 6.27
#